data_AF-A0A942IRD0-F1
#
_entry.id   AF-A0A942IRD0-F1
#
_cell.length_a   1.000
_cell.length_b   1.000
_cell.length_c   1.000
_cell.angle_alpha   90.00
_cell.angle_beta   90.00
_cell.angle_gamma   90.00
#
_symmetry.space_group_name_H-M   'P 1'
#
loop_
_entity.id
_entity.type
_entity.pdbx_description
1 polymer ?
#
loop_
_entity_poly.entity_id
_entity_poly.type
_entity_poly.pdbx_seq_one_letter_code
_entity_poly.pdbx_strand_id
1 'polypeptide(L)'
;MKNQLRVPDMPGKSSVAMNRWFAQLFADGLLFNPDDHPEDIVEIGTGEPTFTEKECQVLNASLDRLFKCHGDKVYDVALNYFHKAMGITPRYANA
;
A
#
# COMPACT_ATOMS: atom_id res chain seq x y z
N MET A 1 -12.62 -15.40 -18.37
CA MET A 1 -12.55 -14.08 -17.68
C MET A 1 -11.22 -14.06 -16.93
N LYS A 2 -10.38 -13.03 -17.13
CA LYS A 2 -9.11 -12.95 -16.39
C LYS A 2 -9.43 -12.75 -14.92
N ASN A 3 -8.97 -13.67 -14.08
CA ASN A 3 -9.06 -13.59 -12.63
C ASN A 3 -8.06 -12.54 -12.14
N GLN A 4 -8.35 -11.27 -12.42
CA GLN A 4 -7.47 -10.14 -12.14
C GLN A 4 -7.64 -9.75 -10.67
N LEU A 5 -6.53 -9.72 -9.93
CA LEU A 5 -6.49 -9.25 -8.55
C LEU A 5 -6.82 -7.76 -8.50
N ARG A 6 -7.36 -7.29 -7.36
CA ARG A 6 -7.60 -5.84 -7.18
C ARG A 6 -6.32 -5.09 -6.86
N VAL A 7 -5.40 -5.74 -6.14
CA VAL A 7 -4.12 -5.15 -5.78
C VAL A 7 -3.20 -5.01 -7.01
N PRO A 8 -2.38 -3.94 -7.09
CA PRO A 8 -1.40 -3.78 -8.14
C PRO A 8 -0.36 -4.90 -8.14
N ASP A 9 0.16 -5.22 -9.33
CA ASP A 9 1.29 -6.12 -9.49
C ASP A 9 2.52 -5.64 -8.71
N MET A 10 3.44 -6.57 -8.46
CA MET A 10 4.68 -6.31 -7.74
C MET A 10 5.46 -5.12 -8.33
N PRO A 11 5.90 -4.15 -7.51
CA PRO A 11 6.53 -2.94 -8.00
C PRO A 11 7.93 -3.19 -8.58
N GLY A 12 8.33 -2.33 -9.52
CA GLY A 12 9.72 -2.18 -9.92
C GLY A 12 10.63 -1.72 -8.76
N LYS A 13 11.95 -1.72 -8.97
CA LYS A 13 12.93 -1.38 -7.90
C LYS A 13 13.23 0.13 -7.75
N SER A 14 12.58 0.99 -8.53
CA SER A 14 12.87 2.42 -8.53
C SER A 14 11.91 3.17 -7.60
N SER A 15 12.34 4.32 -7.06
CA SER A 15 11.47 5.17 -6.23
C SER A 15 10.20 5.61 -6.98
N VAL A 16 10.29 5.78 -8.31
CA VAL A 16 9.13 6.07 -9.17
C VAL A 16 8.14 4.89 -9.19
N ALA A 17 8.64 3.66 -9.25
CA ALA A 17 7.80 2.47 -9.21
C ALA A 17 7.14 2.29 -7.84
N MET A 18 7.88 2.50 -6.75
CA MET A 18 7.32 2.52 -5.38
C MET A 18 6.20 3.56 -5.25
N ASN A 19 6.45 4.80 -5.70
CA ASN A 19 5.46 5.86 -5.61
C ASN A 19 4.19 5.54 -6.43
N ARG A 20 4.34 5.03 -7.65
CA ARG A 20 3.21 4.59 -8.49
C ARG A 20 2.41 3.46 -7.86
N TRP A 21 3.08 2.54 -7.18
CA TRP A 21 2.42 1.41 -6.54
C TRP A 21 1.53 1.87 -5.37
N PHE A 22 2.05 2.71 -4.47
CA PHE A 22 1.22 3.31 -3.42
C PHE A 22 0.13 4.25 -3.98
N ALA A 23 0.40 4.95 -5.09
CA ALA A 23 -0.61 5.77 -5.77
C ALA A 23 -1.79 4.94 -6.26
N GLN A 24 -1.52 3.73 -6.76
CA GLN A 24 -2.55 2.83 -7.24
C GLN A 24 -3.38 2.26 -6.07
N LEU A 25 -2.72 1.79 -5.00
CA LEU A 25 -3.42 1.36 -3.78
C LEU A 25 -4.30 2.47 -3.20
N PHE A 26 -3.80 3.71 -3.19
CA PHE A 26 -4.57 4.87 -2.77
C PHE A 26 -5.82 5.08 -3.63
N ALA A 27 -5.65 5.09 -4.96
CA ALA A 27 -6.75 5.30 -5.90
C ALA A 27 -7.82 4.20 -5.81
N ASP A 28 -7.41 2.97 -5.51
CA ASP A 28 -8.29 1.81 -5.40
C ASP A 28 -8.92 1.65 -4.01
N GLY A 29 -8.61 2.53 -3.05
CA GLY A 29 -9.09 2.43 -1.68
C GLY A 29 -8.54 1.21 -0.91
N LEU A 30 -7.36 0.74 -1.31
CA LEU A 30 -6.68 -0.44 -0.77
C LEU A 30 -5.44 -0.07 0.06
N LEU A 31 -5.34 1.19 0.49
CA LEU A 31 -4.22 1.65 1.29
C LEU A 31 -4.25 1.00 2.68
N PHE A 32 -3.09 0.53 3.16
CA PHE A 32 -2.91 -0.02 4.50
C PHE A 32 -1.53 0.38 5.04
N ASN A 33 -1.33 0.20 6.35
CA ASN A 33 -0.04 0.49 6.99
C ASN A 33 1.01 -0.56 6.54
N PRO A 34 2.20 -0.15 6.04
CA PRO A 34 3.24 -1.09 5.61
C PRO A 34 3.78 -2.04 6.68
N ASP A 35 3.58 -1.74 7.97
CA ASP A 35 3.96 -2.63 9.08
C ASP A 35 2.88 -3.66 9.43
N ASP A 36 1.64 -3.48 8.96
CA ASP A 36 0.56 -4.41 9.23
C ASP A 36 0.58 -5.55 8.20
N HIS A 37 0.32 -6.77 8.66
CA HIS A 37 0.13 -7.90 7.77
C HIS A 37 -1.22 -7.77 7.03
N PRO A 38 -1.25 -7.86 5.69
CA PRO A 38 -2.50 -7.79 4.92
C PRO A 38 -3.55 -8.82 5.37
N GLU A 39 -3.11 -9.97 5.87
CA GLU A 39 -3.96 -11.03 6.42
C GLU A 39 -4.80 -10.59 7.64
N ASP A 40 -4.31 -9.61 8.40
CA ASP A 40 -4.95 -9.11 9.61
C ASP A 40 -5.90 -7.92 9.33
N ILE A 41 -5.89 -7.40 8.10
CA ILE A 41 -6.73 -6.26 7.72
C ILE A 41 -8.15 -6.73 7.42
N VAL A 42 -9.11 -6.26 8.21
CA VAL A 42 -10.54 -6.59 8.08
C VAL A 42 -11.38 -5.36 7.78
N GLU A 43 -12.50 -5.56 7.09
CA GLU A 43 -13.49 -4.50 6.90
C GLU A 43 -14.29 -4.31 8.21
N ILE A 44 -14.42 -3.06 8.68
CA ILE A 44 -14.94 -2.77 10.03
C ILE A 44 -16.41 -3.18 10.20
N GLY A 45 -17.24 -3.04 9.17
CA GLY A 45 -18.66 -3.35 9.22
C GLY A 45 -18.98 -4.85 9.27
N THR A 46 -18.15 -5.67 8.63
CA THR A 46 -18.39 -7.11 8.44
C THR A 46 -17.45 -7.98 9.26
N GLY A 47 -16.27 -7.46 9.63
CA GLY A 47 -15.20 -8.23 10.27
C GLY A 47 -14.50 -9.22 9.33
N GLU A 48 -14.87 -9.22 8.05
CA GLU A 48 -14.30 -10.14 7.06
C GLU A 48 -12.94 -9.62 6.55
N PRO A 49 -12.03 -10.52 6.11
CA PRO A 49 -10.76 -10.12 5.53
C PRO A 49 -10.93 -9.15 4.35
N THR A 50 -10.20 -8.04 4.39
CA THR A 50 -10.21 -7.04 3.31
C THR A 50 -9.56 -7.58 2.03
N PHE A 51 -8.55 -8.43 2.18
CA PHE A 51 -7.78 -9.02 1.11
C PHE A 51 -7.99 -10.53 1.04
N THR A 52 -8.03 -11.06 -0.18
CA THR A 52 -7.98 -12.51 -0.40
C THR A 52 -6.57 -13.04 -0.13
N GLU A 53 -6.42 -14.33 0.18
CA GLU A 53 -5.12 -14.97 0.41
C GLU A 53 -4.11 -14.68 -0.72
N LYS A 54 -4.57 -14.70 -1.97
CA LYS A 54 -3.72 -14.42 -3.13
C LYS A 54 -3.30 -12.94 -3.21
N GLU A 55 -4.15 -12.02 -2.79
CA GLU A 55 -3.81 -10.60 -2.68
C GLU A 55 -2.79 -10.38 -1.56
N CYS A 56 -2.97 -11.02 -0.40
CA CYS A 56 -2.00 -10.95 0.70
C CYS A 56 -0.61 -11.42 0.28
N GLN A 57 -0.51 -12.54 -0.45
CA GLN A 57 0.77 -13.02 -0.99
C GLN A 57 1.45 -11.98 -1.89
N VAL A 58 0.69 -11.30 -2.76
CA VAL A 58 1.23 -10.25 -3.65
C VAL A 58 1.65 -9.01 -2.86
N LEU A 59 0.84 -8.58 -1.89
CA LEU A 59 1.12 -7.42 -1.05
C LEU A 59 2.37 -7.64 -0.19
N ASN A 60 2.47 -8.78 0.51
CA ASN A 60 3.63 -9.13 1.31
C ASN A 60 4.91 -9.19 0.47
N ALA A 61 4.87 -9.88 -0.67
CA ALA A 61 6.03 -9.94 -1.57
C ALA A 61 6.40 -8.56 -2.17
N SER A 62 5.41 -7.67 -2.33
CA SER A 62 5.63 -6.29 -2.77
C SER A 62 6.31 -5.47 -1.68
N LEU A 63 5.83 -5.54 -0.44
CA LEU A 63 6.43 -4.86 0.71
C LEU A 63 7.86 -5.34 0.97
N ASP A 64 8.09 -6.65 1.00
CA ASP A 64 9.44 -7.23 1.14
C ASP A 64 10.42 -6.66 0.11
N ARG A 65 9.98 -6.58 -1.14
CA ARG A 65 10.78 -6.03 -2.23
C ARG A 65 11.03 -4.54 -2.05
N LEU A 66 10.01 -3.77 -1.69
CA LEU A 66 10.13 -2.33 -1.50
C LEU A 66 11.05 -2.01 -0.34
N PHE A 67 10.88 -2.64 0.82
CA PHE A 67 11.77 -2.47 1.97
C PHE A 67 13.20 -2.89 1.66
N LYS A 68 13.40 -4.01 0.94
CA LYS A 68 14.74 -4.41 0.48
C LYS A 68 15.40 -3.39 -0.45
N CYS A 69 14.63 -2.68 -1.29
CA CYS A 69 15.17 -1.71 -2.24
C CYS A 69 15.32 -0.29 -1.67
N HIS A 70 14.46 0.09 -0.72
CA HIS A 70 14.27 1.48 -0.33
C HIS A 70 14.35 1.75 1.18
N GLY A 71 14.35 0.71 2.02
CA GLY A 71 14.33 0.83 3.48
C GLY A 71 13.17 1.72 3.95
N ASP A 72 13.45 2.56 4.95
CA ASP A 72 12.44 3.39 5.62
C ASP A 72 11.75 4.41 4.71
N LYS A 73 12.28 4.69 3.52
CA LYS A 73 11.60 5.56 2.53
C LYS A 73 10.23 5.02 2.10
N VAL A 74 9.97 3.73 2.32
CA VAL A 74 8.64 3.13 2.15
C VAL A 74 7.61 3.84 3.04
N TYR A 75 7.98 4.13 4.30
CA TYR A 75 7.11 4.83 5.24
C TYR A 75 6.78 6.25 4.80
N ASP A 76 7.77 7.01 4.31
CA ASP A 76 7.55 8.38 3.83
C ASP A 76 6.51 8.43 2.71
N VAL A 77 6.60 7.49 1.77
CA VAL A 77 5.68 7.41 0.63
C VAL A 77 4.30 6.94 1.08
N ALA A 78 4.21 5.89 1.89
CA ALA A 78 2.94 5.39 2.41
C ALA A 78 2.22 6.47 3.24
N LEU A 79 2.95 7.14 4.14
CA LEU A 79 2.43 8.20 5.00
C LEU A 79 1.91 9.40 4.18
N ASN A 80 2.60 9.77 3.10
CA ASN A 80 2.11 10.81 2.19
C ASN A 80 0.75 10.45 1.56
N TYR A 81 0.53 9.20 1.16
CA TYR A 81 -0.76 8.77 0.63
C TYR A 81 -1.82 8.61 1.73
N PHE A 82 -1.44 8.19 2.93
CA PHE A 82 -2.33 8.20 4.09
C PHE A 82 -2.81 9.63 4.42
N HIS A 83 -1.91 10.61 4.46
CA HIS A 83 -2.29 12.01 4.66
C HIS A 83 -3.29 12.49 3.61
N LYS A 84 -3.08 12.15 2.33
CA LYS A 84 -4.04 12.46 1.25
C LYS A 84 -5.40 11.80 1.49
N ALA A 85 -5.42 10.53 1.87
CA ALA A 85 -6.67 9.80 2.18
C ALA A 85 -7.45 10.43 3.34
N MET A 86 -6.73 10.95 4.33
CA MET A 86 -7.32 11.58 5.51
C MET A 86 -7.58 13.08 5.35
N GLY A 87 -7.27 13.69 4.19
CA GLY A 87 -7.35 15.14 4.01
C GLY A 87 -6.39 15.95 4.89
N ILE A 88 -5.32 15.32 5.38
CA ILE A 88 -4.32 15.94 6.24
C ILE A 88 -3.29 16.66 5.36
N THR A 89 -3.05 17.95 5.65
CA THR A 89 -1.93 18.71 5.08
C THR A 89 -0.92 19.01 6.19
N PRO A 90 0.22 18.29 6.24
CA PRO A 90 1.20 18.50 7.30
C PRO A 90 1.82 19.89 7.21
N ARG A 91 1.97 20.57 8.36
CA ARG A 91 2.51 21.95 8.41
C ARG A 91 3.94 22.08 7.87
N TYR A 92 4.70 21.00 7.85
CA TYR A 92 6.08 20.92 7.36
C TYR A 92 6.19 20.55 5.87
N ALA A 93 5.08 20.30 5.17
CA ALA A 93 5.09 19.99 3.73
C ALA A 93 5.25 21.24 2.84
N ASN A 94 5.17 22.44 3.42
CA ASN A 94 5.28 23.74 2.73
C ASN A 94 6.60 24.48 3.04
N ALA A 95 7.61 23.80 3.58
CA ALA A 95 8.91 24.38 3.90
C ALA A 95 9.94 24.10 2.79
#